data_AF-A0A0S8EZK7-F1
#
_entry.id   AF-A0A0S8EZK7-F1
#
_cell.length_a   1.000
_cell.length_b   1.000
_cell.length_c   1.000
_cell.angle_alpha   90.00
_cell.angle_beta   90.00
_cell.angle_gamma   90.00
#
_symmetry.space_group_name_H-M   'P 1'
#
loop_
_entity.id
_entity.type
_entity.pdbx_description
1 polymer ?
#
loop_
_entity_poly.entity_id
_entity_poly.type
_entity_poly.pdbx_seq_one_letter_code
_entity_poly.pdbx_strand_id
1 'polypeptide(L)'
;TCDRHRTVDDRPYGGGPGMVMMAAPLIDAMRAAREAQGSDAPVIYLTPQGRPVNHELIKVYSEKPGLILLAGRYEGIDERVIENEVDEEWSIGDYVLSGGELPAMVVIDALTRQLPGALGDADSAEQDSFVRGLLDCPHFTRPEDFHGQSVPDVLLSGDHEAIRRWRLKQSLGRTWERRPDLLAQLELDQEQQQLLDEYKLEQTK
;
A
#
# COMPACT_ATOMS: atom_id res chain seq x y z
N THR A 1 6.03 -10.67 30.09
CA THR A 1 6.07 -9.73 31.23
C THR A 1 6.24 -10.50 32.52
N CYS A 2 6.90 -9.91 33.52
CA CYS A 2 7.24 -10.60 34.79
C CYS A 2 6.39 -10.13 35.98
N ASP A 3 5.52 -9.15 35.79
CA ASP A 3 4.63 -8.61 36.80
C ASP A 3 3.20 -9.19 36.68
N ARG A 4 2.42 -9.09 37.77
CA ARG A 4 1.05 -9.61 37.85
C ARG A 4 0.07 -8.89 36.92
N HIS A 5 0.31 -7.62 36.61
CA HIS A 5 -0.60 -6.77 35.84
C HIS A 5 -0.34 -6.85 34.33
N ARG A 6 0.71 -7.55 33.92
CA ARG A 6 1.12 -7.70 32.52
C ARG A 6 1.41 -6.35 31.88
N THR A 7 2.15 -5.51 32.60
CA THR A 7 2.51 -4.16 32.16
C THR A 7 3.40 -4.22 30.92
N VAL A 8 3.08 -3.41 29.91
CA VAL A 8 3.84 -3.31 28.65
C VAL A 8 4.33 -1.90 28.36
N ASP A 9 3.96 -0.92 29.20
CA ASP A 9 4.23 0.49 29.05
C ASP A 9 4.67 1.14 30.37
N ASP A 10 5.41 2.24 30.28
CA ASP A 10 5.77 3.07 31.44
C ASP A 10 5.84 4.56 31.03
N ARG A 11 5.99 5.45 32.02
CA ARG A 11 6.13 6.88 31.78
C ARG A 11 7.43 7.20 31.04
N PRO A 12 7.42 8.17 30.11
CA PRO A 12 8.64 8.59 29.42
C PRO A 12 9.63 9.27 30.38
N TYR A 13 10.92 8.96 30.20
CA TYR A 13 11.99 9.79 30.76
C TYR A 13 11.93 11.19 30.14
N GLY A 14 12.23 12.23 30.92
CA GLY A 14 12.11 13.63 30.49
C GLY A 14 10.73 14.25 30.73
N GLY A 15 9.74 13.46 31.17
CA GLY A 15 8.37 13.93 31.40
C GLY A 15 7.56 14.08 30.11
N GLY A 16 6.40 14.71 30.20
CA GLY A 16 5.42 14.79 29.11
C GLY A 16 4.18 13.91 29.37
N PRO A 17 3.10 14.12 28.61
CA PRO A 17 1.92 13.28 28.67
C PRO A 17 2.18 11.91 28.01
N GLY A 18 1.30 10.94 28.27
CA GLY A 18 1.31 9.65 27.60
C GLY A 18 2.19 8.58 28.25
N MET A 19 2.32 7.46 27.55
CA MET A 19 3.06 6.27 27.97
C MET A 19 3.92 5.78 26.80
N VAL A 20 5.02 5.09 27.09
CA VAL A 20 5.93 4.51 26.09
C VAL A 20 6.01 3.00 26.32
N MET A 21 5.93 2.21 25.25
CA MET A 21 6.06 0.76 25.37
C MET A 21 7.47 0.38 25.82
N MET A 22 7.55 -0.48 26.83
CA MET A 22 8.80 -0.94 27.42
C MET A 22 9.58 -1.85 26.45
N ALA A 23 10.91 -1.74 26.48
CA ALA A 23 11.78 -2.53 25.61
C ALA A 23 11.70 -4.04 25.87
N ALA A 24 11.76 -4.47 27.14
CA ALA A 24 11.88 -5.89 27.46
C ALA A 24 10.69 -6.76 26.95
N PRO A 25 9.41 -6.39 27.16
CA PRO A 25 8.30 -7.15 26.60
C PRO A 25 8.29 -7.22 25.07
N LEU A 26 8.71 -6.14 24.40
CA LEU A 26 8.80 -6.10 22.94
C LEU A 26 9.89 -7.04 22.42
N ILE A 27 11.10 -6.96 23.00
CA ILE A 27 12.22 -7.84 22.65
C ILE A 27 11.85 -9.31 22.85
N ASP A 28 11.22 -9.65 23.97
CA ASP A 28 10.77 -11.03 24.24
C ASP A 28 9.77 -11.51 23.19
N ALA A 29 8.80 -10.66 22.80
CA ALA A 29 7.82 -10.99 21.77
C ALA A 29 8.46 -11.16 20.39
N MET A 30 9.42 -10.29 20.04
CA MET A 30 10.14 -10.35 18.77
C MET A 30 11.02 -11.60 18.67
N ARG A 31 11.72 -11.98 19.74
CA ARG A 31 12.47 -13.25 19.80
C ARG A 31 11.55 -14.45 19.59
N ALA A 32 10.42 -14.49 20.28
CA ALA A 32 9.44 -15.56 20.09
C ALA A 32 8.90 -15.63 18.65
N ALA A 33 8.68 -14.47 18.00
CA ALA A 33 8.26 -14.42 16.60
C ALA A 33 9.35 -14.94 15.64
N ARG A 34 10.60 -14.53 15.84
CA ARG A 34 11.77 -15.03 15.07
C ARG A 34 11.92 -16.54 15.21
N GLU A 35 11.83 -17.06 16.44
CA GLU A 35 11.89 -18.50 16.73
C GLU A 35 10.75 -19.27 16.03
N ALA A 36 9.51 -18.76 16.10
CA ALA A 36 8.35 -19.40 15.47
C ALA A 36 8.45 -19.42 13.94
N GLN A 37 9.04 -18.39 13.34
CA GLN A 37 9.22 -18.30 11.91
C GLN A 37 10.38 -19.17 11.38
N GLY A 38 11.40 -19.43 12.21
CA GLY A 38 12.54 -20.27 11.83
C GLY A 38 13.44 -19.71 10.73
N SER A 39 13.36 -18.41 10.45
CA SER A 39 14.21 -17.69 9.49
C SER A 39 14.48 -16.25 9.95
N ASP A 40 15.54 -15.65 9.42
CA ASP A 40 15.89 -14.24 9.66
C ASP A 40 14.97 -13.30 8.89
N ALA A 41 13.72 -13.22 9.33
CA ALA A 41 12.76 -12.29 8.78
C ALA A 41 13.06 -10.86 9.22
N PRO A 42 12.93 -9.89 8.31
CA PRO A 42 13.08 -8.49 8.68
C PRO A 42 11.92 -8.08 9.61
N VAL A 43 12.28 -7.32 10.63
CA VAL A 43 11.34 -6.65 11.53
C VAL A 43 11.05 -5.27 10.99
N ILE A 44 9.77 -5.03 10.75
CA ILE A 44 9.26 -3.77 10.23
C ILE A 44 8.47 -3.06 11.34
N TYR A 45 8.91 -1.89 11.75
CA TYR A 45 8.15 -1.04 12.68
C TYR A 45 7.20 -0.12 11.91
N LEU A 46 5.92 -0.14 12.29
CA LEU A 46 4.89 0.69 11.66
C LEU A 46 4.72 1.99 12.41
N THR A 47 5.18 3.06 11.78
CA THR A 47 5.38 4.39 12.37
C THR A 47 5.21 5.48 11.31
N PRO A 48 4.62 6.64 11.66
CA PRO A 48 4.51 7.76 10.72
C PRO A 48 5.88 8.33 10.30
N GLN A 49 6.96 8.01 11.02
CA GLN A 49 8.33 8.42 10.66
C GLN A 49 8.96 7.53 9.58
N GLY A 50 8.36 6.37 9.30
CA GLY A 50 8.86 5.41 8.35
C GLY A 50 8.74 5.87 6.90
N ARG A 51 9.45 5.17 6.01
CA ARG A 51 9.30 5.40 4.57
C ARG A 51 7.85 5.08 4.13
N PRO A 52 7.25 5.87 3.23
CA PRO A 52 5.90 5.59 2.74
C PRO A 52 5.81 4.22 2.06
N VAL A 53 4.81 3.43 2.44
CA VAL A 53 4.47 2.17 1.79
C VAL A 53 3.91 2.47 0.39
N ASN A 54 4.55 1.91 -0.63
CA ASN A 54 4.13 2.03 -2.02
C ASN A 54 4.10 0.64 -2.70
N HIS A 55 3.58 0.58 -3.93
CA HIS A 55 3.41 -0.69 -4.64
C HIS A 55 4.74 -1.41 -4.92
N GLU A 56 5.82 -0.67 -5.22
CA GLU A 56 7.15 -1.24 -5.44
C GLU A 56 7.68 -1.95 -4.18
N LEU A 57 7.56 -1.30 -3.02
CA LEU A 57 7.93 -1.89 -1.74
C LEU A 57 7.13 -3.16 -1.47
N ILE A 58 5.81 -3.14 -1.67
CA ILE A 58 4.95 -4.32 -1.49
C ILE A 58 5.38 -5.46 -2.41
N LYS A 59 5.68 -5.17 -3.68
CA LYS A 59 6.14 -6.18 -4.64
C LYS A 59 7.45 -6.83 -4.18
N VAL A 60 8.45 -6.02 -3.85
CA VAL A 60 9.75 -6.52 -3.33
C VAL A 60 9.57 -7.37 -2.08
N TYR A 61 8.69 -6.96 -1.18
CA TYR A 61 8.48 -7.65 0.10
C TYR A 61 7.58 -8.88 0.01
N SER A 62 6.72 -8.97 -1.02
CA SER A 62 5.91 -10.17 -1.29
C SER A 62 6.74 -11.37 -1.75
N GLU A 63 7.95 -11.14 -2.25
CA GLU A 63 8.90 -12.19 -2.64
C GLU A 63 9.72 -12.73 -1.46
N LYS A 64 9.66 -12.07 -0.29
CA LYS A 64 10.37 -12.52 0.91
C LYS A 64 9.65 -13.71 1.57
N PRO A 65 10.39 -14.64 2.21
CA PRO A 65 9.81 -15.82 2.84
C PRO A 65 8.93 -15.49 4.06
N GLY A 66 9.03 -14.28 4.61
CA GLY A 66 8.10 -13.74 5.59
C GLY A 66 8.67 -12.51 6.30
N LEU A 67 7.87 -11.91 7.18
CA LEU A 67 8.11 -10.62 7.83
C LEU A 67 7.60 -10.64 9.27
N ILE A 68 8.21 -9.83 10.13
CA ILE A 68 7.68 -9.53 11.47
C ILE A 68 7.21 -8.08 11.47
N LEU A 69 5.93 -7.84 11.71
CA LEU A 69 5.37 -6.50 11.80
C LEU A 69 5.23 -6.08 13.27
N LEU A 70 5.93 -5.01 13.65
CA LEU A 70 5.87 -4.42 14.98
C LEU A 70 4.85 -3.29 15.00
N ALA A 71 3.74 -3.50 15.72
CA ALA A 71 2.69 -2.52 15.91
C ALA A 71 2.88 -1.77 17.24
N GLY A 72 3.24 -0.49 17.17
CA GLY A 72 3.33 0.38 18.34
C GLY A 72 1.96 0.84 18.85
N ARG A 73 1.93 1.28 20.11
CA ARG A 73 0.80 1.92 20.80
C ARG A 73 1.30 3.09 21.64
N TYR A 74 0.35 3.84 22.22
CA TYR A 74 0.63 4.98 23.09
C TYR A 74 1.41 6.07 22.34
N GLU A 75 2.39 6.72 22.96
CA GLU A 75 3.25 7.71 22.29
C GLU A 75 4.29 7.05 21.37
N GLY A 76 4.54 5.75 21.54
CA GLY A 76 5.52 5.02 20.76
C GLY A 76 6.18 3.90 21.55
N ILE A 77 7.29 3.40 21.02
CA ILE A 77 8.12 2.37 21.64
C ILE A 77 9.45 2.96 22.08
N ASP A 78 10.11 2.32 23.05
CA ASP A 78 11.45 2.73 23.46
C ASP A 78 12.44 2.70 22.30
N GLU A 79 13.11 3.83 22.04
CA GLU A 79 14.02 4.04 20.89
C GLU A 79 15.08 2.95 20.77
N ARG A 80 15.53 2.38 21.90
CA ARG A 80 16.55 1.33 21.90
C ARG A 80 16.04 0.03 21.26
N VAL A 81 14.72 -0.21 21.24
CA VAL A 81 14.16 -1.33 20.48
C VAL A 81 14.31 -1.08 18.99
N ILE A 82 14.07 0.16 18.54
CA ILE A 82 14.20 0.55 17.14
C ILE A 82 15.65 0.37 16.70
N GLU A 83 16.60 0.97 17.42
CA GLU A 83 18.03 0.95 17.07
C GLU A 83 18.65 -0.45 17.01
N ASN A 84 18.16 -1.39 17.83
CA ASN A 84 18.81 -2.70 18.00
C ASN A 84 18.08 -3.86 17.30
N GLU A 85 16.77 -3.72 17.04
CA GLU A 85 15.95 -4.86 16.66
C GLU A 85 15.05 -4.61 15.43
N VAL A 86 14.88 -3.36 14.99
CA VAL A 86 14.06 -2.99 13.81
C VAL A 86 14.96 -2.85 12.58
N ASP A 87 14.60 -3.54 11.50
CA ASP A 87 15.33 -3.49 10.23
C ASP A 87 14.85 -2.33 9.36
N GLU A 88 13.54 -2.04 9.36
CA GLU A 88 12.97 -0.91 8.63
C GLU A 88 11.76 -0.29 9.33
N GLU A 89 11.52 0.99 9.07
CA GLU A 89 10.35 1.73 9.52
C GLU A 89 9.44 2.08 8.35
N TRP A 90 8.15 1.75 8.41
CA TRP A 90 7.17 1.99 7.35
C TRP A 90 5.99 2.85 7.81
N SER A 91 5.58 3.78 6.96
CA SER A 91 4.39 4.62 7.14
C SER A 91 3.35 4.32 6.06
N ILE A 92 2.07 4.25 6.44
CA ILE A 92 0.94 4.11 5.49
C ILE A 92 0.35 5.46 5.05
N GLY A 93 0.96 6.57 5.48
CA GLY A 93 0.62 7.92 5.03
C GLY A 93 0.84 9.00 6.08
N ASP A 94 0.66 10.25 5.64
CA ASP A 94 0.97 11.46 6.43
C ASP A 94 -0.16 11.83 7.40
N TYR A 95 -0.47 10.91 8.30
CA TYR A 95 -1.47 11.07 9.36
C TYR A 95 -1.14 10.17 10.56
N VAL A 96 -1.70 10.48 11.72
CA VAL A 96 -1.44 9.74 12.97
C VAL A 96 -2.63 8.87 13.34
N LEU A 97 -2.35 7.61 13.68
CA LEU A 97 -3.31 6.64 14.21
C LEU A 97 -3.00 6.32 15.67
N SER A 98 -3.98 5.75 16.38
CA SER A 98 -3.80 5.36 17.79
C SER A 98 -2.92 4.13 18.01
N GLY A 99 -2.49 3.47 16.94
CA GLY A 99 -1.70 2.24 16.99
C GLY A 99 -1.35 1.69 15.61
N GLY A 100 -0.35 0.81 15.58
CA GLY A 100 0.20 0.20 14.37
C GLY A 100 -0.61 -0.98 13.80
N GLU A 101 -1.72 -1.38 14.43
CA GLU A 101 -2.48 -2.55 14.00
C GLU A 101 -3.22 -2.34 12.67
N LEU A 102 -3.81 -1.16 12.45
CA LEU A 102 -4.41 -0.82 11.15
C LEU A 102 -3.34 -0.76 10.05
N PRO A 103 -2.19 -0.06 10.23
CA PRO A 103 -1.06 -0.16 9.33
C PRO A 103 -0.62 -1.59 9.01
N ALA A 104 -0.56 -2.46 10.03
CA ALA A 104 -0.15 -3.85 9.83
C ALA A 104 -1.15 -4.60 8.95
N MET A 105 -2.45 -4.43 9.18
CA MET A 105 -3.48 -5.04 8.34
C MET A 105 -3.46 -4.50 6.90
N VAL A 106 -3.22 -3.21 6.71
CA VAL A 106 -3.07 -2.62 5.36
C VAL A 106 -1.88 -3.25 4.61
N VAL A 107 -0.74 -3.39 5.28
CA VAL A 107 0.45 -4.03 4.70
C VAL A 107 0.20 -5.50 4.39
N ILE A 108 -0.41 -6.25 5.33
CA ILE A 108 -0.73 -7.67 5.12
C ILE A 108 -1.68 -7.86 3.94
N ASP A 109 -2.73 -7.05 3.82
CA ASP A 109 -3.68 -7.11 2.69
C ASP A 109 -2.95 -6.88 1.35
N ALA A 110 -2.16 -5.81 1.27
CA ALA A 110 -1.41 -5.47 0.07
C ALA A 110 -0.41 -6.56 -0.34
N LEU A 111 0.34 -7.13 0.61
CA LEU A 111 1.27 -8.24 0.36
C LEU A 111 0.53 -9.52 -0.07
N THR A 112 -0.57 -9.85 0.61
CA THR A 112 -1.33 -11.08 0.35
C THR A 112 -1.89 -11.09 -1.06
N ARG A 113 -2.36 -9.94 -1.57
CA ARG A 113 -2.83 -9.81 -2.96
C ARG A 113 -1.76 -10.13 -4.02
N GLN A 114 -0.48 -10.00 -3.69
CA GLN A 114 0.62 -10.33 -4.61
C GLN A 114 1.01 -11.81 -4.58
N LEU A 115 0.53 -12.58 -3.60
CA LEU A 115 0.90 -13.98 -3.47
C LEU A 115 0.20 -14.84 -4.54
N PRO A 116 0.92 -15.81 -5.15
CA PRO A 116 0.33 -16.74 -6.11
C PRO A 116 -0.90 -17.46 -5.55
N GLY A 117 -2.02 -17.39 -6.25
CA GLY A 117 -3.27 -18.04 -5.87
C GLY A 117 -4.11 -17.31 -4.83
N ALA A 118 -3.69 -16.13 -4.36
CA ALA A 118 -4.52 -15.28 -3.49
C ALA A 118 -5.65 -14.60 -4.27
N LEU A 119 -5.38 -14.22 -5.53
CA LEU A 119 -6.38 -13.73 -6.46
C LEU A 119 -6.85 -14.88 -7.36
N GLY A 120 -8.16 -14.93 -7.63
CA GLY A 120 -8.75 -15.94 -8.51
C GLY A 120 -8.33 -15.79 -9.98
N ASP A 121 -7.98 -14.57 -10.39
CA ASP A 121 -7.46 -14.23 -11.72
C ASP A 121 -6.15 -13.45 -11.56
N ALA A 122 -5.06 -14.02 -12.05
CA ALA A 122 -3.72 -13.42 -11.97
C ALA A 122 -3.65 -12.09 -12.73
N ASP A 123 -4.42 -11.95 -13.81
CA ASP A 123 -4.42 -10.75 -14.66
C ASP A 123 -4.98 -9.52 -13.92
N SER A 124 -5.73 -9.74 -12.83
CA SER A 124 -6.31 -8.65 -12.03
C SER A 124 -5.22 -7.84 -11.31
N ALA A 125 -4.18 -8.49 -10.79
CA ALA A 125 -3.08 -7.78 -10.14
C ALA A 125 -2.23 -6.99 -11.14
N GLU A 126 -2.14 -7.43 -12.40
CA GLU A 126 -1.31 -6.76 -13.42
C GLU A 126 -1.95 -5.47 -13.98
N GLN A 127 -3.26 -5.32 -13.78
CA GLN A 127 -4.06 -4.19 -14.27
C GLN A 127 -4.45 -3.19 -13.17
N ASP A 128 -4.06 -3.47 -11.91
CA ASP A 128 -4.34 -2.59 -10.78
C ASP A 128 -3.61 -1.24 -10.91
N SER A 129 -4.13 -0.24 -10.20
CA SER A 129 -3.46 1.06 -10.09
C SER A 129 -2.05 0.91 -9.52
N PHE A 130 -1.14 1.79 -9.96
CA PHE A 130 0.27 1.88 -9.55
C PHE A 130 1.21 0.79 -10.09
N VAL A 131 0.70 -0.33 -10.61
CA VAL A 131 1.51 -1.44 -11.16
C VAL A 131 2.41 -0.97 -12.31
N ARG A 132 1.87 -0.12 -13.18
CA ARG A 132 2.58 0.51 -14.31
C ARG A 132 2.80 2.00 -14.10
N GLY A 133 2.76 2.46 -12.84
CA GLY A 133 2.83 3.87 -12.49
C GLY A 133 1.60 4.70 -12.89
N LEU A 134 0.52 4.07 -13.38
CA LEU A 134 -0.72 4.75 -13.75
C LEU A 134 -1.86 4.39 -12.80
N LEU A 135 -2.85 5.27 -12.68
CA LEU A 135 -4.15 4.92 -12.10
C LEU A 135 -4.95 4.05 -13.07
N ASP A 136 -5.85 3.24 -12.53
CA ASP A 136 -6.73 2.40 -13.34
C ASP A 136 -7.81 3.23 -14.08
N CYS A 137 -8.33 2.62 -15.15
CA CYS A 137 -9.44 3.09 -15.95
C CYS A 137 -10.79 2.99 -15.19
N PRO A 138 -11.84 3.68 -15.64
CA PRO A 138 -13.17 3.51 -15.08
C PRO A 138 -13.79 2.17 -15.52
N HIS A 139 -14.46 1.51 -14.58
CA HIS A 139 -15.17 0.25 -14.80
C HIS A 139 -16.67 0.47 -14.91
N PHE A 140 -17.29 -0.32 -15.79
CA PHE A 140 -18.72 -0.31 -16.02
C PHE A 140 -19.25 -1.73 -15.94
N THR A 141 -20.46 -1.89 -15.42
CA THR A 141 -21.17 -3.17 -15.37
C THR A 141 -22.65 -2.94 -15.66
N ARG A 142 -23.40 -4.02 -15.80
CA ARG A 142 -24.84 -3.97 -16.11
C ARG A 142 -25.60 -3.17 -15.04
N PRO A 143 -26.63 -2.40 -15.42
CA PRO A 143 -27.24 -2.30 -16.76
C PRO A 143 -26.49 -1.36 -17.73
N GLU A 144 -26.78 -1.45 -19.03
CA GLU A 144 -26.16 -0.59 -20.07
C GLU A 144 -26.52 0.89 -19.94
N ASP A 145 -27.72 1.20 -19.45
CA ASP A 145 -28.13 2.54 -19.08
C ASP A 145 -28.54 2.58 -17.61
N PHE A 146 -27.89 3.45 -16.85
CA PHE A 146 -28.23 3.70 -15.46
C PHE A 146 -28.64 5.17 -15.29
N HIS A 147 -29.94 5.41 -15.20
CA HIS A 147 -30.52 6.76 -15.06
C HIS A 147 -30.10 7.74 -16.18
N GLY A 148 -30.07 7.28 -17.43
CA GLY A 148 -29.65 8.09 -18.58
C GLY A 148 -28.14 8.25 -18.71
N GLN A 149 -27.36 7.54 -17.88
CA GLN A 149 -25.91 7.42 -18.03
C GLN A 149 -25.61 6.08 -18.69
N SER A 150 -25.34 6.12 -19.99
CA SER A 150 -25.04 4.92 -20.77
C SER A 150 -23.57 4.52 -20.64
N VAL A 151 -23.31 3.21 -20.66
CA VAL A 151 -21.96 2.65 -20.78
C VAL A 151 -21.33 3.14 -22.10
N PRO A 152 -20.05 3.53 -22.12
CA PRO A 152 -19.38 3.95 -23.36
C PRO A 152 -19.51 2.91 -24.48
N ASP A 153 -19.96 3.34 -25.66
CA ASP A 153 -20.26 2.45 -26.80
C ASP A 153 -19.10 1.51 -27.16
N VAL A 154 -17.85 1.97 -27.02
CA VAL A 154 -16.65 1.16 -27.26
C VAL A 154 -16.56 -0.06 -26.35
N LEU A 155 -17.08 0.00 -25.13
CA LEU A 155 -17.12 -1.14 -24.21
C LEU A 155 -18.20 -2.17 -24.58
N LEU A 156 -19.16 -1.78 -25.42
CA LEU A 156 -20.23 -2.64 -25.91
C LEU A 156 -19.94 -3.24 -27.30
N SER A 157 -18.86 -2.81 -27.96
CA SER A 157 -18.57 -3.18 -29.35
C SER A 157 -18.00 -4.59 -29.52
N GLY A 158 -17.39 -5.15 -28.48
CA GLY A 158 -16.63 -6.41 -28.55
C GLY A 158 -15.28 -6.30 -29.26
N ASP A 159 -14.87 -5.11 -29.69
CA ASP A 159 -13.55 -4.86 -30.29
C ASP A 159 -12.49 -4.75 -29.18
N HIS A 160 -11.76 -5.85 -28.96
CA HIS A 160 -10.75 -5.94 -27.90
C HIS A 160 -9.66 -4.87 -28.01
N GLU A 161 -9.25 -4.49 -29.23
CA GLU A 161 -8.19 -3.49 -29.41
C GLU A 161 -8.72 -2.08 -29.15
N ALA A 162 -9.93 -1.77 -29.64
CA ALA A 162 -10.59 -0.50 -29.32
C ALA A 162 -10.83 -0.34 -27.81
N ILE A 163 -11.22 -1.42 -27.12
CA ILE A 163 -11.41 -1.46 -25.67
C ILE A 163 -10.07 -1.25 -24.94
N ARG A 164 -9.00 -1.95 -25.34
CA ARG A 164 -7.66 -1.79 -24.75
C ARG A 164 -7.17 -0.35 -24.88
N ARG A 165 -7.25 0.21 -26.10
CA ARG A 165 -6.86 1.60 -26.39
C ARG A 165 -7.68 2.59 -25.55
N TRP A 166 -9.00 2.39 -25.45
CA TRP A 166 -9.87 3.23 -24.63
C TRP A 166 -9.50 3.16 -23.13
N ARG A 167 -9.27 1.96 -22.59
CA ARG A 167 -8.89 1.78 -21.17
C ARG A 167 -7.56 2.48 -20.87
N LEU A 168 -6.57 2.32 -21.75
CA LEU A 168 -5.28 3.01 -21.63
C LEU A 168 -5.45 4.53 -21.68
N LYS A 169 -6.25 5.06 -22.62
CA LYS A 169 -6.56 6.49 -22.70
C LYS A 169 -7.16 7.03 -21.40
N GLN A 170 -8.15 6.32 -20.84
CA GLN A 170 -8.79 6.73 -19.60
C GLN A 170 -7.85 6.64 -18.39
N SER A 171 -7.02 5.60 -18.32
CA SER A 171 -6.00 5.43 -17.28
C SER A 171 -5.00 6.60 -17.29
N LEU A 172 -4.45 6.94 -18.47
CA LEU A 172 -3.57 8.09 -18.67
C LEU A 172 -4.24 9.41 -18.29
N GLY A 173 -5.45 9.64 -18.80
CA GLY A 173 -6.24 10.85 -18.53
C GLY A 173 -6.50 11.06 -17.04
N ARG A 174 -6.97 10.02 -16.33
CA ARG A 174 -7.22 10.09 -14.88
C ARG A 174 -5.95 10.29 -14.08
N THR A 175 -4.86 9.67 -14.50
CA THR A 175 -3.55 9.88 -13.87
C THR A 175 -3.13 11.33 -14.04
N TRP A 176 -3.29 11.91 -15.24
CA TRP A 176 -3.01 13.32 -15.49
C TRP A 176 -3.88 14.27 -14.65
N GLU A 177 -5.17 14.00 -14.52
CA GLU A 177 -6.09 14.85 -13.75
C GLU A 177 -5.86 14.80 -12.24
N ARG A 178 -5.56 13.61 -11.70
CA ARG A 178 -5.64 13.35 -10.25
C ARG A 178 -4.29 13.13 -9.59
N ARG A 179 -3.34 12.57 -10.32
CA ARG A 179 -1.99 12.21 -9.87
C ARG A 179 -0.93 12.55 -10.92
N PRO A 180 -0.84 13.83 -11.36
CA PRO A 180 0.12 14.24 -12.37
C PRO A 180 1.58 13.98 -11.97
N ASP A 181 1.84 13.87 -10.66
CA ASP A 181 3.13 13.48 -10.09
C ASP A 181 3.59 12.08 -10.55
N LEU A 182 2.66 11.14 -10.78
CA LEU A 182 3.00 9.81 -11.28
C LEU A 182 3.43 9.86 -12.75
N LEU A 183 2.75 10.67 -13.58
CA LEU A 183 3.14 10.85 -14.99
C LEU A 183 4.50 11.54 -15.13
N ALA A 184 4.84 12.46 -14.22
CA ALA A 184 6.13 13.15 -14.24
C ALA A 184 7.32 12.19 -14.02
N GLN A 185 7.07 11.00 -13.47
CA GLN A 185 8.06 9.95 -13.22
C GLN A 185 8.11 8.89 -14.32
N LEU A 186 7.23 8.99 -15.34
CA LEU A 186 7.10 8.01 -16.41
C LEU A 186 7.56 8.58 -17.75
N GLU A 187 8.35 7.79 -18.48
CA GLU A 187 8.58 8.02 -19.90
C GLU A 187 7.46 7.36 -20.70
N LEU A 188 6.56 8.18 -21.25
CA LEU A 188 5.46 7.69 -22.09
C LEU A 188 5.97 7.29 -23.47
N ASP A 189 5.51 6.15 -23.96
CA ASP A 189 5.75 5.76 -25.35
C ASP A 189 4.92 6.60 -26.34
N GLN A 190 5.15 6.39 -27.64
CA GLN A 190 4.47 7.15 -28.69
C GLN A 190 2.95 6.97 -28.65
N GLU A 191 2.45 5.77 -28.36
CA GLU A 191 1.01 5.50 -28.27
C GLU A 191 0.40 6.22 -27.06
N GLN A 192 1.03 6.06 -25.90
CA GLN A 192 0.57 6.66 -24.65
C GLN A 192 0.53 8.18 -24.75
N GLN A 193 1.55 8.80 -25.34
CA GLN A 193 1.58 10.24 -25.55
C GLN A 193 0.43 10.70 -26.46
N GLN A 194 0.20 10.01 -27.58
CA GLN A 194 -0.92 10.31 -28.48
C GLN A 194 -2.27 10.20 -27.78
N LEU A 195 -2.48 9.15 -27.01
CA LEU A 195 -3.71 8.93 -26.25
C LEU A 195 -3.95 10.00 -25.19
N LEU A 196 -2.91 10.38 -24.46
CA LEU A 196 -3.02 11.43 -23.45
C LEU A 196 -3.34 12.78 -24.09
N ASP A 197 -2.75 13.10 -25.24
CA ASP A 197 -3.03 14.33 -25.97
C ASP A 197 -4.47 14.35 -26.53
N GLU A 198 -4.95 13.22 -27.06
CA GLU A 198 -6.36 13.03 -27.45
C GLU A 198 -7.31 13.28 -26.26
N TYR A 199 -7.00 12.70 -25.09
CA TYR A 199 -7.82 12.88 -23.88
C TYR A 199 -7.89 14.36 -23.46
N LYS A 200 -6.75 15.06 -23.41
CA LYS A 200 -6.70 16.49 -23.04
C LYS A 200 -7.51 17.35 -24.02
N LEU A 201 -7.44 17.05 -25.31
CA LEU A 201 -8.22 17.76 -26.33
C LEU A 201 -9.73 17.56 -26.14
N GLU A 202 -10.16 16.35 -25.77
CA GLU A 202 -11.55 16.03 -25.46
C GLU A 202 -12.07 16.80 -24.23
N GLN A 203 -11.25 16.98 -23.18
CA GLN A 203 -11.64 17.72 -21.97
C GLN A 203 -11.69 19.25 -22.14
N THR A 204 -11.03 19.78 -23.18
CA THR A 204 -11.00 21.25 -23.44
C THR A 204 -12.19 21.70 -24.30
N LYS A 205 -12.98 20.76 -24.84
CA LYS A 205 -14.17 21.03 -25.67
C LYS A 205 -15.44 21.06 -24.82
#